data_AF-A4A0D8-F1
#
_entry.id   AF-A4A0D8-F1
#
_cell.length_a   1.000
_cell.length_b   1.000
_cell.length_c   1.000
_cell.angle_alpha   90.00
_cell.angle_beta   90.00
_cell.angle_gamma   90.00
#
_symmetry.space_group_name_H-M   'P 1'
#
loop_
_entity.id
_entity.type
_entity.pdbx_description
1 polymer ?
#
loop_
_entity_poly.entity_id
_entity_poly.type
_entity_poly.pdbx_seq_one_letter_code
_entity_poly.pdbx_strand_id
1 'polypeptide(L)' 'MGLGWQELLIVLFIVLLLFGSTKLPQLMRSLGQGVGEFKTGMKEPPVHDDEHDEEETKQA' A
#
# COMPACT_ATOMS: atom_id res chain seq x y z
N MET A 1 8.35 -11.73 -29.88
CA MET A 1 8.64 -10.29 -29.71
C MET A 1 7.69 -9.78 -28.64
N GLY A 2 8.08 -9.95 -27.38
CA GLY A 2 7.27 -9.50 -26.25
C GLY A 2 7.56 -8.02 -25.99
N LEU A 3 6.56 -7.29 -25.51
CA LEU A 3 6.70 -5.91 -25.06
C LEU A 3 7.90 -5.82 -24.12
N GLY A 4 8.98 -5.25 -24.61
CA GLY A 4 10.21 -5.07 -23.87
C GLY A 4 10.10 -3.90 -22.90
N TRP A 5 11.07 -3.80 -22.02
CA TRP A 5 11.21 -2.68 -21.10
C TRP A 5 11.18 -1.31 -21.81
N GLN A 6 11.68 -1.25 -23.05
CA GLN A 6 11.69 -0.05 -23.89
C GLN A 6 10.28 0.42 -24.29
N GLU A 7 9.39 -0.48 -24.71
CA GLU A 7 8.01 -0.09 -25.05
C GLU A 7 7.24 0.38 -23.81
N LEU A 8 7.43 -0.29 -22.66
CA LEU A 8 6.82 0.12 -21.39
C LEU A 8 7.29 1.53 -20.98
N LEU A 9 8.58 1.85 -21.13
CA LEU A 9 9.12 3.18 -20.84
C LEU A 9 8.53 4.25 -21.75
N ILE A 10 8.36 3.97 -23.05
CA ILE A 10 7.76 4.92 -23.99
C ILE A 10 6.30 5.20 -23.62
N VAL A 11 5.52 4.16 -23.31
CA VAL A 11 4.13 4.32 -22.87
C VAL A 11 4.07 5.11 -21.57
N LEU A 12 4.93 4.78 -20.59
CA LEU A 12 5.00 5.50 -19.32
C LEU A 12 5.34 6.99 -19.55
N PHE A 13 6.24 7.29 -20.48
CA PHE A 13 6.62 8.66 -20.82
C PHE A 13 5.44 9.43 -21.42
N ILE A 14 4.68 8.82 -22.34
CA ILE A 14 3.47 9.44 -22.91
C ILE A 14 2.43 9.71 -21.82
N VAL A 15 2.17 8.74 -20.96
CA VAL A 15 1.24 8.90 -19.82
C VAL A 15 1.73 10.03 -18.90
N LEU A 16 3.04 10.11 -18.65
CA LEU A 16 3.62 11.17 -17.83
C LEU A 16 3.48 12.56 -18.48
N LEU A 17 3.55 12.67 -19.81
CA LEU A 17 3.32 13.94 -20.51
C LEU A 17 1.86 14.37 -20.46
N LEU A 18 0.92 13.42 -20.56
CA LEU A 18 -0.53 13.73 -20.53
C LEU A 18 -1.02 14.07 -19.12
N PHE A 19 -0.60 13.29 -18.11
CA PHE A 19 -1.08 13.43 -16.73
C PHE A 19 -0.13 14.25 -15.85
N GLY A 20 1.14 14.39 -16.23
CA GLY A 20 2.18 15.04 -15.44
C GLY A 20 2.74 14.14 -14.33
N SER A 21 3.94 14.48 -13.85
CA SER A 21 4.62 13.78 -12.75
C SER A 21 3.92 13.90 -11.39
N THR A 22 2.99 14.84 -11.25
CA THR A 22 2.27 15.06 -9.99
C THR A 22 0.99 14.24 -9.90
N LYS A 23 0.25 14.03 -11.00
CA LYS A 23 -1.06 13.37 -10.93
C LYS A 23 -0.97 11.85 -10.88
N LEU A 24 -0.02 11.26 -11.61
CA LEU A 24 0.22 9.82 -11.58
C LEU A 24 0.50 9.27 -10.17
N PRO A 25 1.45 9.83 -9.37
CA PRO A 25 1.67 9.37 -8.00
C PRO A 25 0.52 9.73 -7.06
N GLN A 26 -0.21 10.82 -7.31
CA GLN A 26 -1.39 11.18 -6.50
C GLN A 26 -2.50 10.13 -6.64
N LEU A 27 -2.77 9.68 -7.87
CA LEU A 27 -3.74 8.60 -8.16
C LEU A 27 -3.27 7.25 -7.60
N MET A 28 -1.97 6.94 -7.72
CA MET A 28 -1.40 5.72 -7.14
C MET A 28 -1.49 5.73 -5.61
N ARG A 29 -1.28 6.87 -4.95
CA ARG A 29 -1.43 7.00 -3.49
C ARG A 29 -2.87 6.75 -3.06
N SER A 30 -3.86 7.39 -3.70
CA SER A 30 -5.27 7.16 -3.35
C SER A 30 -5.72 5.72 -3.62
N LEU A 31 -5.28 5.13 -4.74
CA LEU A 31 -5.56 3.73 -5.06
C LEU A 31 -4.86 2.78 -4.08
N GLY A 32 -3.59 3.06 -3.74
CA GLY A 32 -2.79 2.25 -2.82
C GLY A 32 -3.33 2.28 -1.39
N GLN A 33 -3.83 3.42 -0.93
CA GLN A 33 -4.52 3.53 0.36
C GLN A 33 -5.80 2.69 0.37
N GLY A 34 -6.65 2.83 -0.65
CA GLY A 34 -7.90 2.04 -0.76
C GLY A 34 -7.65 0.54 -0.86
N VAL A 35 -6.66 0.11 -1.65
CA VAL A 35 -6.26 -1.30 -1.75
C VAL A 35 -5.64 -1.80 -0.43
N GLY A 36 -4.88 -0.94 0.28
CA GLY A 36 -4.31 -1.24 1.58
C GLY A 36 -5.38 -1.48 2.64
N GLU A 37 -6.34 -0.57 2.75
CA GLU A 37 -7.49 -0.69 3.66
C GLU A 37 -8.36 -1.89 3.28
N PHE A 38 -8.60 -2.13 1.99
CA PHE A 38 -9.33 -3.29 1.50
C PHE A 38 -8.63 -4.61 1.87
N LYS A 39 -7.30 -4.67 1.71
CA LYS A 39 -6.50 -5.84 2.12
C LYS A 39 -6.47 -6.05 3.63
N THR A 40 -6.46 -4.97 4.40
CA THR A 40 -6.54 -5.03 5.87
C THR A 40 -7.92 -5.46 6.34
N GLY A 41 -9.00 -4.98 5.73
CA GLY A 41 -10.37 -5.37 6.07
C GLY A 41 -10.75 -6.78 5.59
N MET A 42 -10.15 -7.26 4.50
CA MET A 42 -10.29 -8.64 4.03
C MET A 42 -9.45 -9.65 4.82
N LYS A 43 -8.38 -9.19 5.47
CA LYS A 43 -7.75 -9.96 6.53
C LYS A 43 -8.62 -9.79 7.78
N GLU A 44 -9.52 -10.72 7.99
CA GLU A 44 -10.29 -10.90 9.24
C GLU A 44 -9.40 -10.57 10.46
N PRO A 45 -9.92 -9.85 11.48
CA PRO A 45 -9.11 -9.26 12.53
C PRO A 45 -8.17 -10.30 13.14
N PRO A 46 -6.95 -9.92 13.59
CA PRO A 46 -6.33 -10.72 14.62
C PRO A 46 -7.38 -10.83 15.73
N VAL A 47 -7.88 -12.05 15.94
CA VAL A 47 -8.56 -12.42 17.17
C VAL A 47 -7.71 -11.81 18.27
N HIS A 48 -8.34 -11.01 19.13
CA HIS A 48 -7.73 -10.49 20.35
C HIS A 48 -6.84 -11.57 20.96
N ASP A 49 -5.53 -11.40 20.86
CA ASP A 49 -4.65 -11.81 21.94
C ASP A 49 -4.67 -10.64 22.92
N ASP A 50 -5.78 -10.56 23.66
CA ASP A 50 -5.80 -9.99 25.00
C ASP A 50 -4.87 -10.85 25.86
N GLU A 51 -3.56 -10.62 25.78
CA GLU A 51 -2.68 -10.92 26.90
C GLU A 51 -2.45 -9.60 27.66
N HIS A 52 -3.31 -9.44 28.66
CA HIS A 52 -3.02 -8.77 29.91
C HIS A 52 -1.53 -8.88 30.28
N ASP A 53 -0.86 -7.74 30.39
CA ASP A 53 0.30 -7.59 31.25
C ASP A 53 0.12 -6.30 32.07
N GLU A 54 -0.88 -6.32 32.97
CA GLU A 54 -0.80 -5.58 34.22
C GLU A 54 -0.56 -6.59 35.34
N GLU A 55 0.69 -6.72 35.82
CA GLU A 55 0.97 -6.95 37.24
C GLU A 55 2.31 -6.31 37.62
N GLU A 56 2.21 -5.11 38.18
CA GLU A 56 3.18 -4.57 39.12
C GLU A 56 3.17 -5.43 40.38
N THR A 57 4.13 -6.36 40.55
CA THR A 57 4.41 -6.94 41.88
C THR A 57 5.88 -6.99 42.23
N LYS A 58 6.20 -6.19 43.23
CA LYS A 58 7.38 -6.19 44.08
C LYS A 58 7.77 -7.60 44.55
N GLN A 59 9.07 -7.89 44.61
CA GLN A 59 9.77 -8.68 45.65
C GLN A 59 11.27 -8.67 45.30
N ALA A 60 12.11 -7.95 46.04
CA ALA A 60 12.66 -8.25 47.38
C ALA A 60 13.92 -9.14 47.28
#